data_AF-A0A2S7SXI4-F1
#
_entry.id   AF-A0A2S7SXI4-F1
#
_cell.length_a   1.000
_cell.length_b   1.000
_cell.length_c   1.000
_cell.angle_alpha   90.00
_cell.angle_beta   90.00
_cell.angle_gamma   90.00
#
_symmetry.space_group_name_H-M   'P 1'
#
loop_
_entity.id
_entity.type
_entity.pdbx_description
1 polymer ?
#
loop_
_entity_poly.entity_id
_entity_poly.type
_entity_poly.pdbx_seq_one_letter_code
_entity_poly.pdbx_strand_id
1 'polypeptide(L)'
;MSSKKTEKIKLTDSELVDRHIHNLDPALAETVETIRQIMLGADKQVGEHIKWNNPCFYYTGEMQPFDPKEYKREIAVFNLFKGRIMLVFPSGAKVNDTTGLLEGDYNDGRRTIIFSDLADVAMKKNALECIIQE
;
A
#
# COMPACT_ATOMS: atom_id res chain seq x y z
N MET A 1 -3.17 -41.05 26.34
CA MET A 1 -3.97 -39.96 25.74
C MET A 1 -3.00 -39.00 25.08
N SER A 2 -2.97 -38.95 23.74
CA SER A 2 -2.03 -38.09 23.02
C SER A 2 -2.67 -36.72 22.83
N SER A 3 -2.08 -35.69 23.42
CA SER A 3 -2.54 -34.30 23.28
C SER A 3 -2.36 -33.85 21.83
N LYS A 4 -3.48 -33.66 21.11
CA LYS A 4 -3.47 -32.98 19.80
C LYS A 4 -2.99 -31.55 20.01
N LYS A 5 -1.83 -31.22 19.46
CA LYS A 5 -1.31 -29.86 19.37
C LYS A 5 -2.19 -29.12 18.35
N THR A 6 -2.96 -28.13 18.79
CA THR A 6 -3.77 -27.30 17.89
C THR A 6 -2.83 -26.44 17.06
N GLU A 7 -2.70 -26.71 15.76
CA GLU A 7 -1.97 -25.84 14.84
C GLU A 7 -2.74 -24.53 14.70
N LYS A 8 -2.08 -23.41 15.03
CA LYS A 8 -2.64 -22.07 14.77
C LYS A 8 -2.62 -21.85 13.27
N ILE A 9 -3.79 -21.70 12.66
CA ILE A 9 -3.93 -21.30 11.25
C ILE A 9 -3.24 -19.93 11.08
N LYS A 10 -2.24 -19.86 10.20
CA LYS A 10 -1.57 -18.61 9.84
C LYS A 10 -2.42 -17.90 8.79
N LEU A 11 -2.80 -16.66 9.09
CA LEU A 11 -3.52 -15.80 8.13
C LEU A 11 -2.62 -15.48 6.92
N THR A 12 -3.25 -15.37 5.77
CA THR A 12 -2.68 -14.82 4.53
C THR A 12 -2.46 -13.31 4.64
N ASP A 13 -1.66 -12.73 3.75
CA ASP A 13 -1.39 -11.30 3.78
C ASP A 13 -2.65 -10.46 3.57
N SER A 14 -3.56 -10.87 2.67
CA SER A 14 -4.85 -10.20 2.49
C SER A 14 -5.73 -10.30 3.73
N GLU A 15 -5.80 -11.45 4.41
CA GLU A 15 -6.56 -11.57 5.68
C GLU A 15 -5.95 -10.70 6.80
N LEU A 16 -4.63 -10.49 6.78
CA LEU A 16 -3.96 -9.57 7.70
C LEU A 16 -4.35 -8.12 7.42
N VAL A 17 -4.42 -7.74 6.14
CA VAL A 17 -4.86 -6.41 5.69
C VAL A 17 -6.34 -6.18 5.99
N ASP A 18 -7.21 -7.15 5.68
CA ASP A 18 -8.65 -7.10 6.00
C ASP A 18 -8.85 -6.83 7.49
N ARG A 19 -8.17 -7.60 8.34
CA ARG A 19 -8.23 -7.42 9.78
C ARG A 19 -7.68 -6.06 10.23
N HIS A 20 -6.65 -5.54 9.56
CA HIS A 20 -6.14 -4.20 9.87
C HIS A 20 -7.20 -3.14 9.56
N ILE A 21 -7.79 -3.17 8.37
CA ILE A 21 -8.79 -2.21 7.90
C ILE A 21 -10.06 -2.27 8.77
N HIS A 22 -10.52 -3.48 9.12
CA HIS A 22 -11.68 -3.66 10.02
C HIS A 22 -11.52 -3.05 11.41
N ASN A 23 -10.27 -2.82 11.87
CA ASN A 23 -10.00 -2.21 13.17
C ASN A 23 -9.83 -0.68 13.11
N LEU A 24 -9.94 -0.08 11.92
CA LEU A 24 -9.92 1.38 11.76
C LEU A 24 -11.28 1.99 12.12
N ASP A 25 -11.31 3.32 12.29
CA ASP A 25 -12.58 4.06 12.31
C ASP A 25 -13.37 3.79 11.01
N PRO A 26 -14.70 3.61 11.05
CA PRO A 26 -15.48 3.24 9.87
C PRO A 26 -15.29 4.13 8.64
N ALA A 27 -15.18 5.45 8.82
CA ALA A 27 -14.98 6.37 7.69
C ALA A 27 -13.57 6.24 7.09
N LEU A 28 -12.58 6.01 7.96
CA LEU A 28 -11.20 5.74 7.55
C LEU A 28 -11.09 4.39 6.83
N ALA A 29 -11.75 3.36 7.36
CA ALA A 29 -11.75 2.00 6.83
C ALA A 29 -12.28 1.97 5.38
N GLU A 30 -13.41 2.63 5.11
CA GLU A 30 -14.01 2.70 3.78
C GLU A 30 -13.08 3.35 2.75
N THR A 31 -12.40 4.43 3.15
CA THR A 31 -11.46 5.15 2.28
C THR A 31 -10.21 4.32 2.01
N VAL A 32 -9.64 3.69 3.05
CA VAL A 32 -8.45 2.83 2.92
C VAL A 32 -8.74 1.60 2.08
N GLU A 33 -9.90 0.97 2.25
CA GLU A 33 -10.33 -0.17 1.43
C GLU A 33 -10.51 0.23 -0.04
N THR A 34 -11.10 1.40 -0.30
CA THR A 34 -11.26 1.90 -1.68
C THR A 34 -9.90 2.11 -2.36
N ILE A 35 -8.94 2.71 -1.65
CA ILE A 35 -7.57 2.89 -2.17
C ILE A 35 -6.90 1.52 -2.41
N ARG A 36 -7.05 0.57 -1.48
CA ARG A 36 -6.52 -0.79 -1.63
C ARG A 36 -7.03 -1.46 -2.90
N GLN A 37 -8.34 -1.39 -3.17
CA GLN A 37 -8.93 -1.96 -4.38
C GLN A 37 -8.37 -1.31 -5.66
N ILE A 38 -8.13 0.00 -5.65
CA ILE A 38 -7.48 0.68 -6.78
C ILE A 38 -6.03 0.18 -6.96
N MET A 39 -5.25 0.11 -5.88
CA MET A 39 -3.85 -0.33 -5.94
C MET A 39 -3.70 -1.76 -6.46
N LEU A 40 -4.52 -2.70 -5.97
CA LEU A 40 -4.51 -4.10 -6.39
C LEU A 40 -5.13 -4.30 -7.78
N GLY A 41 -6.04 -3.42 -8.19
CA GLY A 41 -6.68 -3.46 -9.50
C GLY A 41 -5.84 -2.83 -10.63
N ALA A 42 -4.88 -1.97 -10.30
CA ALA A 42 -4.08 -1.23 -11.27
C ALA A 42 -3.10 -2.15 -12.04
N ASP A 43 -2.45 -3.10 -11.38
CA ASP A 43 -1.58 -4.10 -12.02
C ASP A 43 -1.63 -5.43 -11.23
N LYS A 44 -1.73 -6.55 -11.96
CA LYS A 44 -1.72 -7.92 -11.41
C LYS A 44 -0.44 -8.28 -10.62
N GLN A 45 0.62 -7.50 -10.81
CA GLN A 45 1.90 -7.65 -10.15
C GLN A 45 2.00 -6.82 -8.86
N VAL A 46 0.91 -6.21 -8.41
CA VAL A 46 0.82 -5.59 -7.09
C VAL A 46 0.32 -6.60 -6.09
N GLY A 47 1.14 -6.87 -5.08
CA GLY A 47 0.77 -7.61 -3.87
C GLY A 47 0.62 -6.68 -2.68
N GLU A 48 0.05 -7.20 -1.60
CA GLU A 48 -0.13 -6.47 -0.34
C GLU A 48 0.36 -7.28 0.85
N HIS A 49 0.73 -6.59 1.94
CA HIS A 49 1.03 -7.17 3.24
C HIS A 49 0.98 -6.09 4.33
N ILE A 50 1.20 -6.49 5.60
CA ILE A 50 1.36 -5.54 6.70
C ILE A 50 2.85 -5.27 6.95
N LYS A 51 3.22 -3.99 6.90
CA LYS A 51 4.56 -3.51 7.24
C LYS A 51 4.45 -2.28 8.13
N TRP A 52 5.25 -2.22 9.20
CA TRP A 52 5.20 -1.12 10.18
C TRP A 52 3.78 -0.80 10.68
N ASN A 53 2.99 -1.84 10.95
CA ASN A 53 1.59 -1.76 11.37
C ASN A 53 0.66 -1.03 10.39
N ASN A 54 0.97 -0.98 9.10
CA ASN A 54 0.11 -0.40 8.07
C ASN A 54 0.03 -1.34 6.86
N PRO A 55 -1.05 -1.27 6.05
CA PRO A 55 -1.07 -1.94 4.76
C PRO A 55 0.00 -1.35 3.83
N CYS A 56 0.63 -2.23 3.08
CA CYS A 56 1.80 -1.97 2.28
C CYS A 56 1.65 -2.73 0.95
N PHE A 57 2.05 -2.10 -0.15
CA PHE A 57 1.97 -2.64 -1.49
C PHE A 57 3.36 -2.87 -2.05
N TYR A 58 3.55 -4.01 -2.72
CA TYR A 58 4.85 -4.41 -3.25
C TYR A 58 4.72 -5.10 -4.60
N TYR A 59 5.79 -5.03 -5.39
CA TYR A 59 5.88 -5.68 -6.68
C TYR A 59 6.16 -7.18 -6.55
N THR A 60 5.26 -8.01 -7.10
CA THR A 60 5.32 -9.47 -7.07
C THR A 60 5.99 -10.07 -8.31
N GLY A 61 6.23 -9.27 -9.34
CA GLY A 61 6.89 -9.72 -10.56
C GLY A 61 8.35 -10.10 -10.38
N GLU A 62 8.95 -10.63 -11.45
CA GLU A 62 10.35 -11.04 -11.44
C GLU A 62 11.28 -9.82 -11.31
N MET A 63 12.34 -9.98 -10.52
CA MET A 63 13.40 -8.98 -10.37
C MET A 63 14.75 -9.70 -10.27
N GLN A 64 15.81 -9.03 -10.74
CA GLN A 64 17.18 -9.49 -10.49
C GLN A 64 17.44 -9.59 -8.98
N PRO A 65 18.27 -10.53 -8.50
CA PRO A 65 18.63 -10.59 -7.10
C PRO A 65 19.20 -9.26 -6.58
N PHE A 66 18.78 -8.85 -5.39
CA PHE A 66 19.24 -7.64 -4.70
C PHE A 66 19.29 -7.88 -3.19
N ASP A 67 19.98 -7.02 -2.44
CA ASP A 67 19.98 -7.13 -0.98
C ASP A 67 18.57 -6.80 -0.45
N PRO A 68 17.88 -7.70 0.29
CA PRO A 68 16.54 -7.44 0.82
C PRO A 68 16.41 -6.13 1.61
N LYS A 69 17.50 -5.60 2.17
CA LYS A 69 17.53 -4.32 2.89
C LYS A 69 17.43 -3.09 1.97
N GLU A 70 17.51 -3.26 0.65
CA GLU A 70 17.32 -2.20 -0.33
C GLU A 70 15.84 -1.94 -0.64
N TYR A 71 14.92 -2.83 -0.18
CA TYR A 71 13.48 -2.65 -0.30
C TYR A 71 12.98 -2.32 -1.72
N LYS A 72 13.66 -2.81 -2.77
CA LYS A 72 13.39 -2.46 -4.17
C LYS A 72 11.99 -2.88 -4.67
N ARG A 73 11.32 -3.77 -3.94
CA ARG A 73 9.95 -4.22 -4.26
C ARG A 73 8.87 -3.31 -3.70
N GLU A 74 9.18 -2.46 -2.73
CA GLU A 74 8.17 -1.66 -2.06
C GLU A 74 7.63 -0.57 -3.00
N ILE A 75 6.33 -0.61 -3.26
CA ILE A 75 5.64 0.35 -4.11
C ILE A 75 5.16 1.52 -3.24
N ALA A 76 4.30 1.24 -2.27
CA ALA A 76 3.75 2.25 -1.38
C ALA A 76 3.36 1.68 -0.02
N VAL A 77 3.45 2.49 1.04
CA VAL A 77 2.99 2.13 2.39
C VAL A 77 2.01 3.18 2.87
N PHE A 78 0.90 2.75 3.48
CA PHE A 78 0.05 3.69 4.19
C PHE A 78 0.75 4.27 5.41
N ASN A 79 0.47 5.53 5.70
CA ASN A 79 0.72 6.17 6.98
C ASN A 79 -0.61 6.70 7.51
N LEU A 80 -1.21 5.92 8.42
CA LEU A 80 -2.51 6.20 9.02
C LEU A 80 -2.44 7.00 10.34
N PHE A 81 -1.28 7.62 10.62
CA PHE A 81 -1.06 8.29 11.90
C PHE A 81 -2.05 9.44 12.12
N LYS A 82 -2.76 9.39 13.26
CA LYS A 82 -3.77 10.40 13.65
C LYS A 82 -4.88 10.61 12.61
N GLY A 83 -5.30 9.54 11.92
CA GLY A 83 -6.41 9.59 10.95
C GLY A 83 -6.04 10.20 9.61
N ARG A 84 -4.76 10.51 9.36
CA ARG A 84 -4.28 10.93 8.03
C ARG A 84 -4.35 9.73 7.07
N ILE A 85 -4.77 9.95 5.83
CA ILE A 85 -4.71 8.94 4.77
C ILE A 85 -3.60 9.33 3.82
N MET A 86 -2.41 8.77 4.01
CA MET A 86 -1.26 9.09 3.18
C MET A 86 -0.63 7.81 2.64
N LEU A 87 -0.36 7.76 1.34
CA LEU A 87 0.55 6.79 0.75
C LEU A 87 1.94 7.40 0.67
N VAL A 88 2.94 6.64 1.12
CA VAL A 88 4.36 6.97 0.98
C VAL A 88 4.95 6.04 -0.06
N PHE A 89 5.54 6.60 -1.11
CA PHE A 89 6.21 5.87 -2.19
C PHE A 89 7.72 5.92 -1.95
N PRO A 90 8.37 4.84 -1.46
CA PRO A 90 9.79 4.82 -1.14
C PRO A 90 10.70 5.24 -2.31
N SER A 91 10.33 4.83 -3.52
CA SER A 91 11.04 5.15 -4.77
C SER A 91 10.28 6.13 -5.65
N GLY A 92 9.38 6.95 -5.09
CA GLY A 92 8.47 7.81 -5.86
C GLY A 92 9.16 8.77 -6.82
N ALA A 93 10.38 9.25 -6.51
CA ALA A 93 11.15 10.12 -7.40
C ALA A 93 11.65 9.42 -8.69
N LYS A 94 11.59 8.09 -8.74
CA LYS A 94 11.93 7.30 -9.94
C LYS A 94 10.73 7.08 -10.85
N VAL A 95 9.51 7.34 -10.36
CA VAL A 95 8.29 7.24 -11.15
C VAL A 95 8.25 8.45 -12.08
N ASN A 96 8.03 8.20 -13.37
CA ASN A 96 7.79 9.26 -14.34
C ASN A 96 6.34 9.76 -14.22
N ASP A 97 6.07 10.51 -13.15
CA ASP A 97 4.73 11.03 -12.89
C ASP A 97 4.37 12.18 -13.84
N THR A 98 3.59 11.85 -14.86
CA THR A 98 3.03 12.82 -15.82
C THR A 98 1.73 13.47 -15.33
N THR A 99 1.17 12.98 -14.22
CA THR A 99 -0.13 13.41 -13.66
C THR A 99 0.03 14.54 -12.66
N GLY A 100 1.20 14.65 -12.03
CA GLY A 100 1.49 15.60 -10.97
C GLY A 100 0.83 15.24 -9.62
N LEU A 101 0.40 13.99 -9.45
CA LEU A 101 -0.25 13.52 -8.23
C LEU A 101 0.76 13.23 -7.11
N LEU A 102 2.00 12.85 -7.44
CA LEU A 102 3.06 12.63 -6.46
C LEU A 102 3.58 13.96 -5.92
N GLU A 103 3.42 14.16 -4.62
CA GLU A 103 3.90 15.35 -3.91
C GLU A 103 5.13 15.07 -3.04
N GLY A 104 5.75 16.14 -2.56
CA GLY A 104 6.93 16.11 -1.70
C GLY A 104 8.23 16.01 -2.48
N ASP A 105 9.33 16.45 -1.86
CA ASP A 105 10.67 16.32 -2.43
C ASP A 105 11.67 15.96 -1.32
N TYR A 106 11.69 14.69 -0.94
CA TYR A 106 12.57 14.19 0.10
C TYR A 106 13.93 13.77 -0.49
N ASN A 107 15.02 14.07 0.23
CA ASN A 107 16.40 13.75 -0.20
C ASN A 107 16.65 12.26 -0.47
N ASP A 108 15.82 11.38 0.10
CA ASP A 108 15.88 9.92 -0.10
C ASP A 108 15.04 9.43 -1.29
N GLY A 109 14.47 10.34 -2.08
CA GLY A 109 13.69 10.03 -3.28
C GLY A 109 12.24 9.63 -2.99
N ARG A 110 11.76 9.76 -1.75
CA ARG A 110 10.35 9.52 -1.44
C ARG A 110 9.45 10.56 -2.10
N ARG A 111 8.22 10.12 -2.40
CA ARG A 111 7.07 10.97 -2.73
C ARG A 111 5.85 10.49 -1.94
N THR A 112 4.82 11.32 -1.86
CA THR A 112 3.61 11.02 -1.09
C THR A 112 2.36 11.46 -1.83
N ILE A 113 1.24 10.80 -1.51
CA ILE A 113 -0.10 11.25 -1.89
C ILE A 113 -0.93 11.29 -0.60
N ILE A 114 -1.66 12.38 -0.38
CA ILE A 114 -2.60 12.51 0.74
C ILE A 114 -4.02 12.46 0.18
N PHE A 115 -4.90 11.74 0.86
CA PHE A 115 -6.33 11.68 0.57
C PHE A 115 -7.11 12.30 1.72
N SER A 116 -8.07 13.17 1.42
CA SER A 116 -8.96 13.72 2.46
C SER A 116 -10.12 12.78 2.78
N ASP A 117 -10.71 12.16 1.75
CA ASP A 117 -11.95 11.39 1.82
C ASP A 117 -12.15 10.58 0.52
N LEU A 118 -13.27 9.85 0.43
CA LEU A 118 -13.65 9.06 -0.74
C LEU A 118 -13.82 9.89 -2.03
N ALA A 119 -14.28 11.14 -1.95
CA ALA A 119 -14.46 11.97 -3.13
C ALA A 119 -13.09 12.34 -3.72
N ASP A 120 -12.13 12.65 -2.86
CA ASP A 120 -10.74 12.90 -3.24
C ASP A 120 -10.07 11.64 -3.82
N VAL A 121 -10.33 10.46 -3.25
CA VAL A 121 -9.90 9.18 -3.85
C VAL A 121 -10.47 9.00 -5.26
N ALA A 122 -11.77 9.27 -5.45
CA ALA A 122 -12.41 9.16 -6.75
C ALA A 122 -11.82 10.13 -7.79
N MET A 123 -11.52 11.37 -7.39
CA MET A 123 -10.87 12.36 -8.27
C MET A 123 -9.44 11.95 -8.65
N LYS A 124 -8.71 11.32 -7.73
CA LYS A 124 -7.31 10.91 -7.92
C LYS A 124 -7.15 9.52 -8.55
N LYS A 125 -8.23 8.74 -8.67
CA LYS A 125 -8.21 7.33 -9.09
C LYS A 125 -7.37 7.09 -10.35
N ASN A 126 -7.71 7.74 -11.47
CA ASN A 126 -7.04 7.48 -12.74
C ASN A 126 -5.55 7.84 -12.69
N ALA A 127 -5.21 8.94 -12.00
CA ALA A 127 -3.82 9.36 -11.84
C ALA A 127 -3.04 8.38 -10.95
N LEU A 128 -3.66 7.86 -9.89
CA LEU A 128 -3.08 6.82 -9.05
C LEU A 128 -2.83 5.56 -9.87
N GLU A 129 -3.81 5.08 -10.64
CA GLU A 129 -3.64 3.91 -11.52
C GLU A 129 -2.46 4.08 -12.50
N CYS A 130 -2.34 5.26 -13.12
CA CYS A 130 -1.20 5.57 -14.00
C CYS A 130 0.15 5.50 -13.28
N ILE A 131 0.25 6.01 -12.05
CA ILE A 131 1.49 5.96 -11.24
C ILE A 131 1.89 4.53 -10.90
N ILE A 132 0.93 3.64 -10.64
CA ILE A 132 1.23 2.25 -10.27
C ILE A 132 1.71 1.41 -11.47
N GLN A 133 1.35 1.82 -12.70
CA GLN A 133 1.67 1.09 -13.93
C GLN A 133 3.01 1.49 -14.57
N GLU A 134 3.70 2.49 -14.02
CA GLU A 134 5.01 2.99 -14.48
C GLU A 134 6.18 2.25 -13.82
#